data_AF-A0A1M7ZZG1-F1
#
_entry.id   AF-A0A1M7ZZG1-F1
#
_cell.length_a   1.000
_cell.length_b   1.000
_cell.length_c   1.000
_cell.angle_alpha   90.00
_cell.angle_beta   90.00
_cell.angle_gamma   90.00
#
_symmetry.space_group_name_H-M   'P 1'
#
loop_
_entity.id
_entity.type
_entity.pdbx_description
1 polymer ?
#
loop_
_entity_poly.entity_id
_entity_poly.type
_entity_poly.pdbx_seq_one_letter_code
_entity_poly.pdbx_strand_id
1 'polypeptide(L)'
;MANSIDVKFQDHFKLNVLFKDYILFENLLLENNIDYYHNSNENSDISDGTRFFLLDKDRIIIDQLLIDNEIIASTETIMISDYRVERMVQRFHVLVYLLVVGLLILIIFIIDFLK
;
A
#
# COMPACT_ATOMS: atom_id res chain seq x y z
N MET A 1 22.71 -1.65 14.50
CA MET A 1 21.98 -2.94 14.60
C MET A 1 20.52 -2.57 14.46
N ALA A 2 19.90 -2.84 13.32
CA ALA A 2 18.63 -2.18 12.99
C ALA A 2 17.39 -2.90 13.53
N ASN A 3 17.46 -4.22 13.74
CA ASN A 3 16.41 -5.00 14.39
C ASN A 3 16.74 -5.20 15.88
N SER A 4 16.19 -4.35 16.76
CA SER A 4 16.42 -4.41 18.22
C SER A 4 15.12 -4.59 18.98
N ILE A 5 15.05 -5.64 19.80
CA ILE A 5 13.88 -5.91 20.66
C ILE A 5 13.60 -4.79 21.66
N ASP A 6 14.60 -3.95 21.96
CA ASP A 6 14.47 -2.80 22.85
C ASP A 6 13.39 -1.82 22.39
N VAL A 7 13.13 -1.74 21.07
CA VAL A 7 12.06 -0.92 20.49
C VAL A 7 10.69 -1.31 21.04
N LYS A 8 10.45 -2.60 21.34
CA LYS A 8 9.18 -3.10 21.89
C LYS A 8 8.92 -2.63 23.33
N PHE A 9 9.97 -2.22 24.06
CA PHE A 9 9.88 -1.79 25.45
C PHE A 9 9.92 -0.26 25.63
N GLN A 10 10.08 0.48 24.53
CA GLN A 10 10.02 1.94 24.50
C GLN A 10 8.65 2.43 23.99
N ASP A 11 8.46 3.75 23.94
CA ASP A 11 7.30 4.35 23.27
C ASP A 11 7.36 4.04 21.77
N HIS A 12 6.50 3.12 21.36
CA HIS A 12 6.47 2.57 20.02
C HIS A 12 5.05 2.52 19.47
N PHE A 13 4.96 2.59 18.15
CA PHE A 13 3.76 2.27 17.41
C PHE A 13 3.98 1.01 16.58
N LYS A 14 2.87 0.41 16.17
CA LYS A 14 2.88 -0.78 15.32
C LYS A 14 2.39 -0.41 13.93
N LEU A 15 3.07 -0.97 12.95
CA LEU A 15 2.76 -0.78 11.54
C LEU A 15 2.76 -2.13 10.84
N ASN A 16 1.64 -2.49 10.25
CA ASN A 16 1.53 -3.66 9.39
C ASN A 16 1.81 -3.22 7.95
N VAL A 17 2.86 -3.78 7.34
CA VAL A 17 3.24 -3.50 5.95
C VAL A 17 2.89 -4.70 5.09
N LEU A 18 2.33 -4.47 3.90
CA LEU A 18 1.99 -5.58 3.01
C LEU A 18 3.24 -6.41 2.66
N PHE A 19 3.12 -7.74 2.63
CA PHE A 19 4.26 -8.63 2.38
C PHE A 19 5.03 -8.29 1.09
N LYS A 20 4.34 -7.82 0.05
CA LYS A 20 4.95 -7.42 -1.23
C LYS A 20 5.92 -6.24 -1.07
N ASP A 21 5.69 -5.36 -0.10
CA ASP A 21 6.44 -4.12 0.13
C ASP A 21 7.43 -4.28 1.31
N TYR A 22 7.46 -5.44 1.98
CA TYR A 22 8.31 -5.73 3.15
C TYR A 22 9.80 -5.44 2.90
N ILE A 23 10.37 -6.01 1.84
CA ILE A 23 11.81 -5.87 1.54
C ILE A 23 12.18 -4.42 1.26
N LEU A 24 11.30 -3.69 0.55
CA LEU A 24 11.51 -2.29 0.25
C LEU A 24 11.47 -1.45 1.53
N PHE A 25 10.48 -1.68 2.38
CA PHE A 25 10.34 -0.97 3.64
C PHE A 25 11.51 -1.23 4.58
N GLU A 26 11.94 -2.49 4.70
CA GLU A 26 13.12 -2.85 5.50
C GLU A 26 14.38 -2.12 5.02
N ASN A 27 14.62 -2.08 3.72
CA ASN A 27 15.75 -1.34 3.15
C ASN A 27 15.67 0.16 3.43
N LEU A 28 14.48 0.77 3.32
CA LEU A 28 14.30 2.19 3.62
C LEU A 28 14.58 2.51 5.10
N LEU A 29 14.16 1.65 6.03
CA LEU A 29 14.48 1.81 7.45
C LEU A 29 15.99 1.72 7.69
N LEU A 30 16.67 0.77 7.04
CA LEU A 30 18.12 0.61 7.13
C LEU A 30 18.88 1.82 6.59
N GLU A 31 18.49 2.32 5.41
CA GLU A 31 19.13 3.49 4.78
C GLU A 31 18.98 4.76 5.62
N ASN A 32 17.84 4.91 6.30
CA ASN A 32 17.55 6.06 7.17
C ASN A 32 18.04 5.89 8.61
N ASN A 33 18.74 4.78 8.93
CA ASN A 33 19.20 4.44 10.28
C ASN A 33 18.07 4.45 11.32
N ILE A 34 16.87 3.99 10.94
CA ILE A 34 15.72 3.89 11.83
C ILE A 34 15.76 2.54 12.54
N ASP A 35 15.71 2.57 13.87
CA ASP A 35 15.62 1.37 14.67
C ASP A 35 14.22 0.78 14.59
N TYR A 36 14.12 -0.51 14.28
CA TYR A 36 12.86 -1.23 14.20
C TYR A 36 12.96 -2.56 14.95
N TYR A 37 11.81 -3.17 15.22
CA TYR A 37 11.74 -4.56 15.62
C TYR A 37 10.69 -5.27 14.78
N HIS A 38 11.02 -6.45 14.27
CA HIS A 38 10.04 -7.32 13.65
C HIS A 38 10.37 -8.77 14.04
N ASN A 39 9.32 -9.57 14.27
CA ASN A 39 9.44 -10.99 14.56
C ASN A 39 8.67 -11.78 13.50
N SER A 40 9.39 -12.57 12.70
CA SER A 40 8.81 -13.45 11.68
C SER A 40 7.94 -14.57 12.27
N ASN A 41 8.15 -14.95 13.54
CA ASN A 41 7.41 -16.04 14.20
C ASN A 41 6.07 -15.58 14.81
N GLU A 42 5.82 -14.28 14.96
CA GLU A 42 4.54 -13.75 15.47
C GLU A 42 3.50 -13.54 14.33
N ASN A 43 3.92 -13.57 13.07
CA ASN A 43 3.04 -13.39 11.91
C ASN A 43 2.61 -14.76 11.36
N SER A 44 1.61 -15.38 12.00
CA SER A 44 1.07 -16.69 11.60
C SER A 44 0.27 -16.66 10.29
N ASP A 45 -0.20 -15.48 9.86
CA ASP A 45 -0.98 -15.31 8.63
C ASP A 45 -0.23 -14.45 7.61
N ILE A 46 0.29 -15.12 6.58
CA ILE A 46 0.98 -14.52 5.43
C ILE A 46 0.07 -13.51 4.68
N SER A 47 -1.26 -13.59 4.86
CA SER A 47 -2.22 -12.70 4.22
C SER A 47 -2.27 -11.28 4.81
N ASP A 48 -1.86 -11.09 6.08
CA ASP A 48 -2.09 -9.84 6.82
C ASP A 48 -0.89 -8.87 6.77
N GLY A 49 0.22 -9.27 6.14
CA GLY A 49 1.44 -8.47 6.06
C GLY A 49 2.40 -8.72 7.22
N THR A 50 3.50 -7.96 7.26
CA THR A 50 4.52 -8.04 8.31
C THR A 50 4.33 -6.90 9.30
N ARG A 51 4.20 -7.25 10.59
CA ARG A 51 4.12 -6.28 11.67
C ARG A 51 5.52 -5.78 12.07
N PHE A 52 5.70 -4.47 12.01
CA PHE A 52 6.86 -3.74 12.50
C PHE A 52 6.50 -2.98 13.77
N PHE A 53 7.43 -2.97 14.71
CA PHE A 53 7.43 -2.10 15.88
C PHE A 53 8.45 -0.99 15.62
N LEU A 54 8.00 0.26 15.72
CA LEU A 54 8.75 1.44 15.32
C LEU A 54 8.65 2.48 16.44
N LEU A 55 9.72 3.23 16.68
CA LEU A 55 9.75 4.25 17.73
C LEU A 55 8.89 5.45 17.33
N ASP A 56 8.08 5.96 18.27
CA ASP A 56 7.20 7.11 18.00
C ASP A 56 7.98 8.39 17.63
N LYS A 57 9.23 8.51 18.09
CA LYS A 57 10.13 9.63 17.73
C LYS A 57 10.35 9.75 16.21
N ASP A 58 10.32 8.62 15.50
CA ASP A 58 10.63 8.53 14.07
C ASP A 58 9.36 8.50 13.20
N ARG A 59 8.17 8.58 13.82
CA ARG A 59 6.86 8.50 13.15
C ARG A 59 6.73 9.45 11.96
N ILE A 60 7.17 10.71 12.11
CA ILE A 60 7.07 11.72 11.04
C ILE A 60 7.90 11.31 9.82
N ILE A 61 9.10 10.78 10.06
CA ILE A 61 10.02 10.33 9.00
C ILE A 61 9.44 9.10 8.31
N ILE A 62 8.90 8.16 9.09
CA ILE A 62 8.30 6.93 8.59
C ILE A 62 7.05 7.23 7.74
N ASP A 63 6.17 8.11 8.22
CA ASP A 63 4.97 8.53 7.48
C ASP A 63 5.35 9.12 6.12
N GLN A 64 6.42 9.92 6.08
CA GLN A 64 6.92 10.50 4.84
C GLN A 64 7.51 9.44 3.90
N LEU A 65 8.28 8.47 4.42
CA LEU A 65 8.81 7.35 3.64
C LEU A 65 7.70 6.49 3.02
N LEU A 66 6.61 6.27 3.76
CA LEU A 66 5.45 5.51 3.27
C LEU A 66 4.74 6.23 2.12
N ILE A 67 4.55 7.55 2.22
CA ILE A 67 3.92 8.37 1.19
C ILE A 67 4.79 8.43 -0.07
N ASP A 68 6.08 8.74 0.10
CA ASP A 68 7.00 8.96 -1.02
C ASP A 68 7.23 7.69 -1.85
N ASN A 69 7.16 6.52 -1.21
CA ASN A 69 7.36 5.22 -1.87
C ASN A 69 6.06 4.47 -2.17
N GLU A 70 4.90 5.10 -1.97
CA GLU A 70 3.56 4.49 -2.12
C GLU A 70 3.42 3.13 -1.41
N ILE A 71 4.04 2.97 -0.24
CA ILE A 71 4.03 1.73 0.53
C ILE A 71 2.68 1.58 1.21
N ILE A 72 2.03 0.45 0.98
CA ILE A 72 0.74 0.16 1.61
C ILE A 72 1.00 -0.39 3.00
N ALA A 73 0.75 0.44 3.99
CA ALA A 73 0.86 0.09 5.39
C ALA A 73 -0.39 0.50 6.16
N SER A 74 -0.64 -0.17 7.28
CA SER A 74 -1.76 0.10 8.15
C SER A 74 -1.38 -0.01 9.61
N THR A 75 -1.87 0.91 10.41
CA THR A 75 -1.96 0.74 11.86
C THR A 75 -3.11 -0.22 12.16
N GLU A 76 -2.96 -1.14 13.11
CA GLU A 76 -3.84 -2.30 13.46
C GLU A 76 -5.39 -2.10 13.36
N THR A 77 -5.88 -0.87 13.29
CA THR A 77 -7.28 -0.48 13.15
C THR A 77 -7.82 -0.47 11.71
N ILE A 78 -6.99 -0.50 10.66
CA ILE A 78 -7.46 -0.39 9.27
C ILE A 78 -7.11 -1.66 8.49
N MET A 79 -8.11 -2.24 7.82
CA MET A 79 -7.90 -3.41 6.95
C MET A 79 -7.03 -3.02 5.76
N ILE A 80 -5.95 -3.75 5.51
CA ILE A 80 -5.05 -3.45 4.39
C ILE A 80 -5.71 -3.95 3.10
N SER A 81 -6.25 -3.05 2.28
CA SER A 81 -6.65 -3.36 0.90
C SER A 81 -5.63 -2.80 -0.09
N ASP A 82 -5.21 -3.61 -1.05
CA ASP A 82 -4.31 -3.20 -2.12
C ASP A 82 -5.05 -2.36 -3.18
N TYR A 83 -5.21 -1.07 -2.88
CA TYR A 83 -5.89 -0.12 -3.77
C TYR A 83 -5.19 0.09 -5.12
N ARG A 84 -3.92 -0.33 -5.27
CA ARG A 84 -3.16 -0.14 -6.52
C ARG A 84 -3.74 -1.00 -7.65
N VAL A 85 -4.10 -2.24 -7.32
CA VAL A 85 -4.72 -3.17 -8.27
C VAL A 85 -6.13 -2.68 -8.62
N GLU A 86 -6.92 -2.29 -7.63
CA GLU A 86 -8.27 -1.76 -7.83
C GLU A 86 -8.27 -0.51 -8.73
N ARG A 87 -7.33 0.42 -8.51
CA ARG A 87 -7.18 1.62 -9.33
C ARG A 87 -6.84 1.28 -10.78
N MET A 88 -6.01 0.26 -11.02
CA MET A 88 -5.68 -0.18 -12.38
C MET A 88 -6.90 -0.78 -13.08
N VAL A 89 -7.65 -1.63 -12.39
CA VAL A 89 -8.88 -2.26 -12.90
C VAL A 89 -9.96 -1.22 -13.19
N GLN A 90 -10.11 -0.22 -12.33
CA GLN A 90 -11.05 0.90 -12.53
C GLN A 90 -10.70 1.72 -13.78
N ARG A 91 -9.42 2.05 -13.99
CA ARG A 91 -9.00 2.76 -15.21
C ARG A 91 -9.34 1.97 -16.48
N PHE A 92 -9.14 0.65 -16.45
CA PHE A 92 -9.52 -0.21 -17.58
C PHE A 92 -11.03 -0.25 -17.81
N HIS A 93 -11.82 -0.36 -16.73
CA HIS A 93 -13.29 -0.34 -16.80
C HIS A 93 -13.82 0.96 -17.40
N VAL A 94 -13.28 2.11 -16.96
CA VAL A 94 -13.65 3.43 -17.51
C VAL A 94 -13.34 3.52 -19.00
N LEU A 95 -12.19 2.99 -19.43
CA LEU A 95 -11.78 2.99 -20.83
C LEU A 95 -12.74 2.16 -21.69
N VAL A 96 -13.09 0.95 -21.23
CA VAL A 96 -14.08 0.09 -21.89
C VAL A 96 -15.45 0.77 -21.97
N TYR A 97 -15.90 1.38 -20.87
CA TYR A 97 -17.19 2.08 -20.84
C TYR A 97 -17.24 3.24 -21.85
N LEU A 98 -16.18 4.04 -21.93
CA LEU A 98 -16.05 5.13 -22.92
C LEU A 98 -16.11 4.59 -24.36
N LEU A 99 -15.45 3.47 -24.62
CA LEU A 99 -15.43 2.84 -25.94
C LEU A 99 -16.82 2.37 -26.35
N VAL A 100 -17.54 1.69 -25.45
CA VAL A 100 -18.92 1.22 -25.69
C VAL A 100 -19.88 2.39 -25.91
N VAL A 101 -19.83 3.42 -25.06
CA VAL A 101 -20.67 4.62 -25.21
C VAL A 101 -20.36 5.35 -26.52
N GLY A 102 -19.09 5.50 -26.86
CA GLY A 102 -18.66 6.09 -28.14
C GLY A 102 -19.18 5.31 -29.34
N LEU A 103 -19.15 3.97 -29.30
CA LEU A 103 -19.68 3.10 -30.34
C LEU A 103 -21.20 3.26 -30.50
N LEU A 104 -21.94 3.30 -29.39
CA LEU A 104 -23.39 3.51 -29.41
C LEU A 104 -23.76 4.86 -30.03
N ILE A 105 -23.07 5.93 -29.64
CA ILE A 105 -23.27 7.27 -30.22
C ILE A 105 -23.00 7.24 -31.73
N LEU A 106 -21.90 6.60 -32.14
CA LEU A 106 -21.53 6.51 -33.56
C LEU A 106 -22.56 5.75 -34.39
N ILE A 107 -23.12 4.66 -33.85
CA ILE A 107 -24.22 3.92 -34.49
C ILE A 107 -25.47 4.81 -34.65
N ILE A 108 -25.84 5.56 -33.61
CA ILE A 108 -26.98 6.49 -33.67
C ILE A 108 -26.76 7.54 -34.77
N PHE A 109 -25.58 8.14 -34.84
CA PHE A 109 -25.25 9.12 -35.88
C PHE A 109 -25.29 8.51 -37.29
N ILE A 110 -24.80 7.29 -37.48
CA ILE A 110 -24.85 6.61 -38.78
C ILE A 110 -26.30 6.33 -39.20
N ILE A 111 -27.14 5.87 -38.27
CA ILE A 111 -28.57 5.61 -38.54
C ILE A 111 -29.29 6.91 -38.90
N ASP A 112 -29.03 8.00 -38.17
CA ASP A 112 -29.64 9.31 -38.44
C ASP A 112 -29.16 9.89 -39.78
N PHE A 113 -27.89 9.66 -40.14
CA PHE A 113 -27.32 10.10 -41.43
C PHE A 113 -27.80 9.27 -42.62
N LEU A 114 -28.09 7.98 -42.44
CA LEU A 114 -28.59 7.11 -43.51
C LEU A 114 -30.10 7.27 -43.77
N LYS A 115 -30.83 7.94 -42.87
CA LYS A 115 -32.28 8.16 -42.97
C LYS A 115 -32.60 9.44 -43.73
#